data_AF-A0A317SKS9-F1
#
_entry.id   AF-A0A317SKS9-F1
#
_cell.length_a   1.000
_cell.length_b   1.000
_cell.length_c   1.000
_cell.angle_alpha   90.00
_cell.angle_beta   90.00
_cell.angle_gamma   90.00
#
_symmetry.space_group_name_H-M   'P 1'
#
loop_
_entity.id
_entity.type
_entity.pdbx_description
1 polymer ?
#
loop_
_entity_poly.entity_id
_entity_poly.type
_entity_poly.pdbx_seq_one_letter_code
_entity_poly.pdbx_strand_id
1 'polypeptide(L)'
;LHLLSFRRTKLHDAVLSPAKLRRNCPLDHDRTAVAPPASSSTRPFLPSLGDLSACLPLEIINEILLFLDICSLLTFRRVNTTALATINTLPEYRAVITHAPDVIRAYLATNLSSHVNIGELFRTLTGKLCSYCNSFGAFIFLLECRRVCWHCHTQDPELLPICRGLAAVSFGVSPEALAELPALRPVSGAYTLR
;
A
#
# COMPACT_ATOMS: atom_id res chain seq x y z
N LEU A 1 24.56 6.67 -19.73
CA LEU A 1 23.61 6.86 -18.60
C LEU A 1 22.45 7.84 -18.89
N HIS A 2 22.55 8.73 -19.89
CA HIS A 2 21.45 9.63 -20.30
C HIS A 2 20.21 8.96 -20.96
N LEU A 3 20.23 7.64 -21.18
CA LEU A 3 19.15 6.89 -21.84
C LEU A 3 18.09 6.34 -20.87
N LEU A 4 18.27 6.51 -19.56
CA LEU A 4 17.40 5.92 -18.53
C LEU A 4 16.36 6.90 -17.95
N SER A 5 16.47 8.19 -18.26
CA SER A 5 15.56 9.19 -17.70
C SER A 5 14.37 9.43 -18.62
N PHE A 6 13.28 8.68 -18.42
CA PHE A 6 11.99 9.12 -18.95
C PHE A 6 11.63 10.42 -18.25
N ARG A 7 11.82 11.58 -18.92
CA ARG A 7 11.51 12.89 -18.32
C ARG A 7 10.01 13.01 -18.12
N ARG A 8 9.57 12.91 -16.87
CA ARG A 8 8.20 13.22 -16.45
C ARG A 8 8.02 14.73 -16.45
N THR A 9 7.66 15.30 -17.59
CA THR A 9 7.49 16.76 -17.75
C THR A 9 6.15 17.27 -17.22
N LYS A 10 5.16 16.38 -17.02
CA LYS A 10 3.82 16.76 -16.56
C LYS A 10 3.35 15.88 -15.39
N LEU A 11 2.67 16.49 -14.44
CA LEU A 11 2.17 15.86 -13.21
C LEU A 11 1.28 14.64 -13.47
N HIS A 12 0.36 14.73 -14.44
CA HIS A 12 -0.58 13.65 -14.73
C HIS A 12 0.07 12.44 -15.41
N ASP A 13 1.28 12.57 -15.96
CA ASP A 13 2.06 11.47 -16.54
C ASP A 13 2.85 10.69 -15.46
N ALA A 14 2.98 11.28 -14.26
CA ALA A 14 3.80 10.76 -13.15
C ALA A 14 2.98 10.17 -11.99
N VAL A 15 1.69 10.49 -11.92
CA VAL A 15 0.83 10.22 -10.75
C VAL A 15 -0.32 9.30 -11.12
N LEU A 16 -0.56 8.28 -10.28
CA LEU A 16 -1.76 7.44 -10.41
C LEU A 16 -3.00 8.25 -10.05
N SER A 17 -3.93 8.36 -11.00
CA SER A 17 -5.19 9.07 -10.77
C SER A 17 -6.08 8.31 -9.78
N PRO A 18 -6.52 8.95 -8.67
CA PRO A 18 -7.46 8.35 -7.72
C PRO A 18 -8.75 7.85 -8.39
N ALA A 19 -9.28 8.61 -9.35
CA ALA A 19 -10.49 8.22 -10.08
C ALA A 19 -10.30 6.97 -10.97
N LYS A 20 -9.09 6.71 -11.47
CA LYS A 20 -8.79 5.45 -12.18
C LYS A 20 -8.66 4.30 -11.19
N LEU A 21 -7.98 4.52 -10.07
CA LEU A 21 -7.81 3.51 -9.02
C LEU A 21 -9.15 3.06 -8.43
N ARG A 22 -10.05 3.98 -8.10
CA ARG A 22 -11.38 3.65 -7.57
C ARG A 22 -12.22 2.81 -8.52
N ARG A 23 -12.12 3.06 -9.83
CA ARG A 23 -12.85 2.30 -10.85
C ARG A 23 -12.30 0.88 -11.03
N ASN A 24 -10.99 0.72 -10.96
CA ASN A 24 -10.33 -0.56 -11.30
C ASN A 24 -10.01 -1.42 -10.06
N CYS A 25 -10.03 -0.85 -8.86
CA CYS A 25 -9.71 -1.53 -7.60
C CYS A 25 -10.70 -1.08 -6.50
N PRO A 26 -11.91 -1.66 -6.46
CA PRO A 26 -12.87 -1.37 -5.40
C PRO A 26 -12.37 -1.93 -4.07
N LEU A 27 -12.52 -1.16 -2.99
CA LEU A 27 -12.24 -1.62 -1.63
C LEU A 27 -13.56 -2.02 -0.97
N ASP A 28 -13.54 -3.14 -0.25
CA ASP A 28 -14.71 -3.63 0.50
C ASP A 28 -15.06 -2.75 1.72
N HIS A 29 -14.16 -1.84 2.10
CA HIS A 29 -14.37 -0.88 3.20
C HIS A 29 -15.57 0.05 2.96
N ASP A 30 -15.86 0.38 1.69
CA ASP A 30 -17.02 1.22 1.33
C ASP A 30 -18.36 0.50 1.62
N ARG A 31 -18.36 -0.81 1.92
CA ARG A 31 -19.56 -1.63 2.15
C ARG A 31 -19.76 -2.09 3.60
N THR A 32 -18.86 -1.78 4.52
CA THR A 32 -18.94 -2.28 5.91
C THR A 32 -19.51 -1.25 6.89
N ALA A 33 -20.70 -0.72 6.59
CA ALA A 33 -21.66 -0.41 7.64
C ALA A 33 -22.46 -1.70 7.90
N VAL A 34 -21.80 -2.75 8.38
CA VAL A 34 -22.54 -3.88 8.94
C VAL A 34 -23.07 -3.38 10.28
N ALA A 35 -24.33 -2.95 10.28
CA ALA A 35 -25.05 -2.71 11.52
C ALA A 35 -24.86 -3.94 12.41
N PRO A 36 -24.54 -3.77 13.71
CA PRO A 36 -24.45 -4.90 14.61
C PRO A 36 -25.76 -5.70 14.46
N PRO A 37 -25.72 -7.02 14.22
CA PRO A 37 -26.94 -7.79 14.16
C PRO A 37 -27.70 -7.55 15.46
N ALA A 38 -28.96 -7.12 15.34
CA ALA A 38 -29.86 -6.97 16.47
C ALA A 38 -29.75 -8.23 17.35
N SER A 39 -29.57 -8.00 18.63
CA SER A 39 -29.31 -9.00 19.66
C SER A 39 -30.38 -10.08 19.69
N SER A 40 -30.16 -11.19 18.99
CA SER A 40 -30.92 -12.42 19.20
C SER A 40 -30.13 -13.63 18.68
N SER A 41 -29.12 -14.06 19.42
CA SER A 41 -28.55 -15.41 19.31
C SER A 41 -27.55 -15.61 20.45
N THR A 42 -27.88 -16.52 21.37
CA THR A 42 -26.95 -17.13 22.31
C THR A 42 -25.85 -17.81 21.50
N ARG A 43 -24.73 -17.10 21.26
CA ARG A 43 -23.52 -17.74 20.73
C ARG A 43 -22.86 -18.48 21.89
N PRO A 44 -22.65 -19.80 21.80
CA PRO A 44 -22.01 -20.56 22.87
C PRO A 44 -20.54 -20.18 23.08
N PHE A 45 -19.94 -19.45 22.13
CA PHE A 45 -18.55 -18.99 22.20
C PHE A 45 -18.47 -17.49 21.98
N LEU A 46 -17.64 -16.83 22.80
CA LEU A 46 -17.31 -15.42 22.64
C LEU A 46 -16.57 -15.21 21.30
N PRO A 47 -16.90 -14.18 20.50
CA PRO A 47 -16.10 -13.84 19.32
C PRO A 47 -14.63 -13.67 19.72
N SER A 48 -13.76 -14.45 19.09
CA SER A 48 -12.35 -14.58 19.47
C SER A 48 -11.47 -14.66 18.22
N LEU A 49 -10.18 -14.37 18.35
CA LEU A 49 -9.15 -14.62 17.33
C LEU A 49 -8.56 -16.03 17.43
N GLY A 50 -9.21 -16.91 18.22
CA GLY A 50 -8.73 -18.25 18.51
C GLY A 50 -7.47 -18.20 19.37
N ASP A 51 -6.49 -19.03 19.01
CA ASP A 51 -5.23 -19.17 19.76
C ASP A 51 -4.44 -17.87 19.84
N LEU A 52 -4.59 -16.96 18.87
CA LEU A 52 -3.93 -15.64 18.92
C LEU A 52 -4.37 -14.86 20.18
N SER A 53 -5.68 -14.76 20.41
CA SER A 53 -6.21 -14.09 21.61
C SER A 53 -6.07 -14.92 22.89
N ALA A 54 -5.84 -16.23 22.78
CA ALA A 54 -5.58 -17.07 23.95
C ALA A 54 -4.12 -16.94 24.43
N CYS A 55 -3.17 -16.81 23.50
CA CYS A 55 -1.74 -16.83 23.78
C CYS A 55 -1.09 -15.44 23.85
N LEU A 56 -1.70 -14.41 23.26
CA LEU A 56 -1.10 -13.07 23.13
C LEU A 56 -2.00 -11.98 23.69
N PRO A 57 -1.44 -10.99 24.42
CA PRO A 57 -2.14 -9.75 24.75
C PRO A 57 -2.55 -8.96 23.50
N LEU A 58 -3.59 -8.13 23.64
CA LEU A 58 -4.12 -7.33 22.54
C LEU A 58 -3.06 -6.39 21.93
N GLU A 59 -2.19 -5.84 22.76
CA GLU A 59 -1.12 -4.94 22.34
C GLU A 59 -0.15 -5.65 21.39
N ILE A 60 0.20 -6.91 21.70
CA ILE A 60 1.09 -7.73 20.86
C ILE A 60 0.40 -8.10 19.56
N ILE A 61 -0.90 -8.43 19.61
CA ILE A 61 -1.69 -8.68 18.40
C ILE A 61 -1.71 -7.43 17.51
N ASN A 62 -1.96 -6.25 18.08
CA ASN A 62 -1.98 -5.00 17.33
C ASN A 62 -0.62 -4.71 16.69
N GLU A 63 0.49 -4.88 17.42
CA GLU A 63 1.83 -4.74 16.84
C GLU A 63 2.04 -5.70 15.67
N ILE A 64 1.71 -7.00 15.82
CA ILE A 64 1.80 -7.98 14.73
C ILE A 64 1.00 -7.50 13.51
N LEU A 65 -0.23 -7.02 13.72
CA LEU A 65 -1.07 -6.50 12.63
C LEU A 65 -0.42 -5.28 11.96
N LEU A 66 0.30 -4.42 12.69
CA LEU A 66 1.03 -3.29 12.12
C LEU A 66 2.23 -3.70 11.27
N PHE A 67 2.85 -4.84 11.60
CA PHE A 67 3.96 -5.42 10.84
C PHE A 67 3.51 -6.21 9.60
N LEU A 68 2.24 -6.59 9.49
CA LEU A 68 1.73 -7.26 8.29
C LEU A 68 1.75 -6.34 7.08
N ASP A 69 2.14 -6.90 5.93
CA ASP A 69 1.95 -6.26 4.64
C ASP A 69 0.46 -6.07 4.32
N ILE A 70 0.14 -5.11 3.46
CA ILE A 70 -1.26 -4.80 3.10
C ILE A 70 -1.99 -6.04 2.58
N CYS A 71 -1.35 -6.89 1.79
CA CYS A 71 -1.98 -8.09 1.24
C CYS A 71 -2.34 -9.08 2.36
N SER A 72 -1.37 -9.39 3.23
CA SER A 72 -1.56 -10.27 4.38
C SER A 72 -2.59 -9.72 5.36
N LEU A 73 -2.56 -8.42 5.65
CA LEU A 73 -3.52 -7.76 6.54
C LEU A 73 -4.95 -7.87 6.00
N LEU A 74 -5.17 -7.55 4.72
CA LEU A 74 -6.50 -7.63 4.11
C LEU A 74 -6.98 -9.08 3.96
N THR A 75 -6.07 -10.03 3.78
CA THR A 75 -6.38 -11.46 3.78
C THR A 75 -6.80 -11.92 5.18
N PHE A 76 -6.05 -11.54 6.22
CA PHE A 76 -6.38 -11.84 7.61
C PHE A 76 -7.72 -11.22 8.03
N ARG A 77 -8.02 -10.00 7.56
CA ARG A 77 -9.31 -9.31 7.75
C ARG A 77 -10.52 -10.13 7.31
N ARG A 78 -10.34 -11.05 6.35
CA ARG A 78 -11.41 -11.87 5.78
C ARG A 78 -11.57 -13.23 6.46
N VAL A 79 -10.67 -13.60 7.38
CA VAL A 79 -10.67 -14.93 8.03
C VAL A 79 -11.92 -15.13 8.88
N ASN A 80 -12.29 -14.14 9.69
CA ASN A 80 -13.52 -14.17 10.48
C ASN A 80 -13.98 -12.76 10.88
N THR A 81 -15.18 -12.67 11.47
CA THR A 81 -15.77 -11.38 11.89
C THR A 81 -15.00 -10.70 13.03
N THR A 82 -14.31 -11.44 13.90
CA THR A 82 -13.46 -10.88 14.95
C THR A 82 -12.21 -10.23 14.34
N ALA A 83 -11.52 -10.90 13.42
CA ALA A 83 -10.36 -10.35 12.70
C ALA A 83 -10.72 -9.09 11.91
N LEU A 84 -11.87 -9.12 11.24
CA LEU A 84 -12.45 -7.94 10.59
C LEU A 84 -12.61 -6.78 11.57
N ALA A 85 -13.24 -7.03 12.73
CA ALA A 85 -13.47 -6.02 13.74
C ALA A 85 -12.15 -5.49 14.33
N THR A 86 -11.23 -6.36 14.73
CA THR A 86 -9.93 -6.01 15.31
C THR A 86 -9.14 -5.09 14.37
N ILE A 87 -9.02 -5.45 13.09
CA ILE A 87 -8.30 -4.63 12.10
C ILE A 87 -9.02 -3.30 11.85
N ASN A 88 -10.35 -3.29 11.76
CA ASN A 88 -11.11 -2.04 11.58
C ASN A 88 -10.98 -1.10 12.80
N THR A 89 -10.71 -1.63 13.99
CA THR A 89 -10.47 -0.83 15.21
C THR A 89 -9.03 -0.35 15.36
N LEU A 90 -8.08 -0.96 14.63
CA LEU A 90 -6.66 -0.57 14.65
C LEU A 90 -6.51 0.88 14.18
N PRO A 91 -5.99 1.80 15.02
CA PRO A 91 -5.97 3.23 14.72
C PRO A 91 -5.28 3.59 13.39
N GLU A 92 -4.14 2.97 13.12
CA GLU A 92 -3.31 3.20 11.94
C GLU A 92 -4.05 2.78 10.67
N TYR A 93 -4.57 1.55 10.64
CA TYR A 93 -5.36 1.06 9.52
C TYR A 93 -6.60 1.94 9.31
N ARG A 94 -7.33 2.27 10.38
CA ARG A 94 -8.52 3.12 10.33
C ARG A 94 -8.20 4.51 9.76
N ALA A 95 -7.09 5.12 10.17
CA ALA A 95 -6.67 6.42 9.65
C ALA A 95 -6.33 6.34 8.15
N VAL A 96 -5.56 5.32 7.74
CA VAL A 96 -5.17 5.14 6.33
C VAL A 96 -6.40 4.92 5.46
N ILE A 97 -7.29 3.99 5.83
CA ILE A 97 -8.46 3.65 5.02
C ILE A 97 -9.49 4.79 4.97
N THR A 98 -9.58 5.62 6.02
CA THR A 98 -10.50 6.77 6.07
C THR A 98 -9.97 7.95 5.25
N HIS A 99 -8.69 8.28 5.38
CA HIS A 99 -8.13 9.53 4.83
C HIS A 99 -7.35 9.34 3.52
N ALA A 100 -6.83 8.15 3.26
CA ALA A 100 -6.00 7.85 2.09
C ALA A 100 -6.29 6.45 1.49
N PRO A 101 -7.56 6.04 1.28
CA PRO A 101 -7.87 4.71 0.75
C PRO A 101 -7.30 4.48 -0.65
N ASP A 102 -7.12 5.55 -1.43
CA ASP A 102 -6.56 5.46 -2.78
C ASP A 102 -5.09 5.01 -2.77
N VAL A 103 -4.36 5.17 -1.66
CA VAL A 103 -3.01 4.64 -1.54
C VAL A 103 -3.02 3.12 -1.38
N ILE A 104 -3.97 2.57 -0.61
CA ILE A 104 -4.20 1.13 -0.54
C ILE A 104 -4.59 0.59 -1.92
N ARG A 105 -5.49 1.28 -2.64
CA ARG A 105 -5.85 0.94 -4.02
C ARG A 105 -4.64 0.96 -4.95
N ALA A 106 -3.75 1.95 -4.80
CA ALA A 106 -2.53 2.03 -5.59
C ALA A 106 -1.66 0.79 -5.37
N TYR A 107 -1.35 0.44 -4.11
CA TYR A 107 -0.56 -0.74 -3.79
C TYR A 107 -1.16 -2.05 -4.30
N LEU A 108 -2.48 -2.21 -4.21
CA LEU A 108 -3.18 -3.38 -4.77
C LEU A 108 -3.11 -3.40 -6.30
N ALA A 109 -3.46 -2.29 -6.95
CA ALA A 109 -3.50 -2.19 -8.41
C ALA A 109 -2.13 -2.31 -9.08
N THR A 110 -1.05 -1.92 -8.39
CA THR A 110 0.31 -2.04 -8.89
C THR A 110 1.03 -3.32 -8.45
N ASN A 111 0.34 -4.24 -7.78
CA ASN A 111 0.91 -5.48 -7.25
C ASN A 111 2.09 -5.25 -6.29
N LEU A 112 2.01 -4.19 -5.46
CA LEU A 112 3.02 -3.84 -4.45
C LEU A 112 2.52 -4.04 -3.01
N SER A 113 1.28 -4.50 -2.84
CA SER A 113 0.64 -4.66 -1.52
C SER A 113 1.34 -5.65 -0.59
N SER A 114 2.12 -6.59 -1.13
CA SER A 114 2.95 -7.54 -0.37
C SER A 114 4.29 -6.98 0.10
N HIS A 115 4.65 -5.75 -0.29
CA HIS A 115 5.96 -5.15 -0.03
C HIS A 115 5.92 -3.97 0.93
N VAL A 116 4.75 -3.63 1.47
CA VAL A 116 4.59 -2.51 2.40
C VAL A 116 3.71 -2.93 3.57
N ASN A 117 4.20 -2.68 4.78
CA ASN A 117 3.42 -2.91 6.01
C ASN A 117 2.54 -1.70 6.34
N ILE A 118 1.43 -1.94 7.04
CA ILE A 118 0.45 -0.89 7.32
C ILE A 118 1.00 0.17 8.28
N GLY A 119 1.87 -0.21 9.23
CA GLY A 119 2.49 0.73 10.18
C GLY A 119 3.46 1.70 9.49
N GLU A 120 4.29 1.21 8.58
CA GLU A 120 5.16 2.01 7.71
C GLU A 120 4.34 2.94 6.83
N LEU A 121 3.31 2.42 6.17
CA LEU A 121 2.43 3.25 5.35
C LEU A 121 1.80 4.38 6.17
N PHE A 122 1.30 4.08 7.36
CA PHE A 122 0.73 5.10 8.25
C PHE A 122 1.77 6.16 8.66
N ARG A 123 2.97 5.75 9.08
CA ARG A 123 4.07 6.68 9.43
C ARG A 123 4.45 7.56 8.23
N THR A 124 4.57 6.98 7.04
CA THR A 124 4.87 7.71 5.81
C THR A 124 3.75 8.71 5.48
N LEU A 125 2.47 8.33 5.60
CA LEU A 125 1.36 9.22 5.27
C LEU A 125 1.17 10.36 6.28
N THR A 126 1.49 10.14 7.54
CA THR A 126 1.42 11.15 8.61
C THR A 126 2.63 12.09 8.64
N GLY A 127 3.75 11.69 8.05
CA GLY A 127 4.88 12.57 7.78
C GLY A 127 4.52 13.72 6.82
N LYS A 128 5.30 14.81 6.87
CA LYS A 128 5.11 15.99 5.99
C LYS A 128 6.25 16.20 5.01
N LEU A 129 7.42 15.67 5.32
CA LEU A 129 8.67 16.00 4.65
C LEU A 129 9.03 14.96 3.59
N CYS A 130 9.71 15.42 2.56
CA CYS A 130 10.34 14.61 1.53
C CYS A 130 11.53 13.86 2.14
N SER A 131 11.62 12.55 1.91
CA SER A 131 12.68 11.70 2.42
C SER A 131 14.08 12.06 1.90
N TYR A 132 14.18 12.87 0.83
CA TYR A 132 15.44 13.20 0.15
C TYR A 132 15.93 14.62 0.45
N CYS A 133 15.05 15.62 0.38
CA CYS A 133 15.42 17.03 0.50
C CYS A 133 14.75 17.76 1.67
N ASN A 134 13.97 17.05 2.49
CA ASN A 134 13.26 17.58 3.66
C ASN A 134 12.27 18.72 3.37
N SER A 135 11.99 19.05 2.10
CA SER A 135 10.91 19.95 1.68
C SER A 135 9.54 19.25 1.83
N PHE A 136 8.42 19.94 1.61
CA PHE A 136 7.10 19.30 1.65
C PHE A 136 6.98 18.14 0.63
N GLY A 137 6.76 16.93 1.12
CA GLY A 137 6.64 15.72 0.28
C GLY A 137 5.20 15.48 -0.12
N ALA A 138 4.74 16.02 -1.23
CA ALA A 138 3.33 15.93 -1.65
C ALA A 138 2.92 14.54 -2.20
N PHE A 139 3.86 13.66 -2.50
CA PHE A 139 3.61 12.36 -3.13
C PHE A 139 4.17 11.20 -2.31
N ILE A 140 3.67 10.00 -2.58
CA ILE A 140 4.24 8.75 -2.08
C ILE A 140 4.89 8.00 -3.26
N PHE A 141 6.16 7.65 -3.12
CA PHE A 141 6.86 6.75 -4.03
C PHE A 141 6.56 5.31 -3.63
N LEU A 142 5.72 4.63 -4.42
CA LEU A 142 5.13 3.35 -4.04
C LEU A 142 6.15 2.24 -3.84
N LEU A 143 7.23 2.18 -4.64
CA LEU A 143 8.22 1.10 -4.57
C LEU A 143 8.95 1.05 -3.21
N GLU A 144 9.17 2.19 -2.57
CA GLU A 144 9.89 2.28 -1.30
C GLU A 144 9.02 2.78 -0.13
N CYS A 145 7.72 3.03 -0.35
CA CYS A 145 6.84 3.64 0.65
C CYS A 145 7.41 4.95 1.26
N ARG A 146 7.99 5.82 0.42
CA ARG A 146 8.60 7.09 0.88
C ARG A 146 7.82 8.30 0.42
N ARG A 147 7.80 9.35 1.25
CA ARG A 147 7.27 10.65 0.83
C ARG A 147 8.30 11.37 -0.03
N VAL A 148 7.86 11.89 -1.16
CA VAL A 148 8.73 12.63 -2.09
C VAL A 148 8.05 13.92 -2.55
N CYS A 149 8.84 14.99 -2.74
CA CYS A 149 8.35 16.21 -3.37
C CYS A 149 8.36 16.06 -4.90
N TRP A 150 7.68 16.97 -5.61
CA TRP A 150 7.65 16.98 -7.08
C TRP A 150 9.05 17.04 -7.71
N HIS A 151 9.92 17.85 -7.12
CA HIS A 151 11.27 18.07 -7.64
C HIS A 151 12.11 16.79 -7.57
N CYS A 152 12.25 16.18 -6.38
CA CYS A 152 12.99 14.92 -6.23
C CYS A 152 12.40 13.83 -7.12
N HIS A 153 11.07 13.67 -7.15
CA HIS A 153 10.43 12.64 -7.96
C HIS A 153 10.71 12.74 -9.47
N THR A 154 10.99 13.94 -9.98
CA THR A 154 11.20 14.16 -11.43
C THR A 154 12.67 14.35 -11.82
N GLN A 155 13.51 14.80 -10.89
CA GLN A 155 14.92 15.13 -11.17
C GLN A 155 15.90 14.12 -10.61
N ASP A 156 15.54 13.41 -9.54
CA ASP A 156 16.41 12.44 -8.90
C ASP A 156 16.43 11.14 -9.72
N PRO A 157 17.57 10.76 -10.34
CA PRO A 157 17.68 9.52 -11.10
C PRO A 157 17.38 8.26 -10.26
N GLU A 158 17.58 8.31 -8.94
CA GLU A 158 17.29 7.19 -8.05
C GLU A 158 15.78 6.93 -7.92
N LEU A 159 14.95 7.96 -8.14
CA LEU A 159 13.48 7.88 -8.09
C LEU A 159 12.83 7.55 -9.44
N LEU A 160 13.63 7.30 -10.48
CA LEU A 160 13.14 6.94 -11.80
C LEU A 160 13.16 5.41 -11.97
N PRO A 161 11.99 4.74 -11.92
CA PRO A 161 11.95 3.29 -12.06
C PRO A 161 12.40 2.87 -13.47
N ILE A 162 13.19 1.81 -13.52
CA ILE A 162 13.68 1.18 -14.75
C ILE A 162 12.95 -0.13 -15.01
N CYS A 163 12.62 -0.42 -16.28
CA CYS A 163 12.05 -1.70 -16.65
C CYS A 163 13.07 -2.83 -16.44
N ARG A 164 12.63 -3.98 -15.93
CA ARG A 164 13.50 -5.13 -15.61
C ARG A 164 14.44 -5.53 -16.76
N GLY A 165 13.95 -5.58 -17.99
CA GLY A 165 14.79 -5.90 -19.16
C GLY A 165 15.93 -4.90 -19.38
N LEU A 166 15.64 -3.60 -19.19
CA LEU A 166 16.67 -2.56 -19.32
C LEU A 166 17.63 -2.57 -18.13
N ALA A 167 17.15 -2.90 -16.93
CA ALA A 167 17.99 -3.08 -15.75
C ALA A 167 18.96 -4.26 -15.93
N ALA A 168 18.50 -5.40 -16.45
CA ALA A 168 19.32 -6.56 -16.72
C ALA A 168 20.48 -6.21 -17.68
N VAL A 169 20.17 -5.50 -18.77
CA VAL A 169 21.18 -5.07 -19.75
C VAL A 169 22.11 -4.00 -19.18
N SER A 170 21.57 -2.99 -18.49
CA SER A 170 22.35 -1.82 -18.03
C SER A 170 23.24 -2.12 -16.84
N PHE A 171 22.85 -3.08 -15.99
CA PHE A 171 23.56 -3.42 -14.75
C PHE A 171 24.13 -4.84 -14.74
N GLY A 172 23.94 -5.64 -15.80
CA GLY A 172 24.43 -7.01 -15.87
C GLY A 172 23.79 -7.95 -14.84
N VAL A 173 22.59 -7.63 -14.36
CA VAL A 173 21.88 -8.39 -13.32
C VAL A 173 21.02 -9.48 -13.97
N SER A 174 21.04 -10.69 -13.42
CA SER A 174 20.25 -11.79 -13.96
C SER A 174 18.74 -11.54 -13.80
N PRO A 175 17.89 -12.02 -14.74
CA PRO A 175 16.44 -11.92 -14.63
C PRO A 175 15.88 -12.52 -13.33
N GLU A 176 16.52 -13.57 -12.81
CA GLU A 176 16.15 -14.26 -11.58
C GLU A 176 16.41 -13.38 -10.35
N ALA A 177 17.57 -12.72 -10.28
CA ALA A 177 17.86 -11.79 -9.19
C ALA A 177 16.91 -10.57 -9.22
N LEU A 178 16.54 -10.11 -10.41
CA LEU A 178 15.53 -9.05 -10.56
C LEU A 178 14.12 -9.53 -10.21
N ALA A 179 13.85 -10.84 -10.23
CA ALA A 179 12.53 -11.39 -9.92
C ALA A 179 12.12 -11.15 -8.47
N GLU A 180 13.10 -11.26 -7.57
CA GLU A 180 12.95 -11.06 -6.11
C GLU A 180 12.74 -9.60 -5.71
N LEU A 181 13.06 -8.65 -6.59
CA LEU A 181 12.91 -7.22 -6.30
C LEU A 181 11.46 -6.75 -6.48
N PRO A 182 10.96 -5.85 -5.61
CA PRO A 182 9.67 -5.21 -5.80
C PRO A 182 9.54 -4.61 -7.20
N ALA A 183 8.45 -4.94 -7.89
CA ALA A 183 8.21 -4.46 -9.24
C ALA A 183 6.81 -3.87 -9.36
N LEU A 184 6.77 -2.60 -9.76
CA LEU A 184 5.53 -1.89 -10.03
C LEU A 184 4.92 -2.43 -11.32
N ARG A 185 3.73 -3.02 -11.24
CA ARG A 185 2.93 -3.34 -12.43
C ARG A 185 2.14 -2.11 -12.88
N PRO A 186 2.09 -1.81 -14.20
CA PRO A 186 1.21 -0.77 -14.71
C PRO A 186 -0.24 -1.09 -14.33
N VAL A 187 -0.96 -0.08 -13.84
CA VAL A 187 -2.40 -0.21 -13.56
C VAL A 187 -3.14 -0.43 -14.88
N SER A 188 -4.16 -1.28 -14.91
CA SER A 188 -4.93 -1.47 -16.16
C SER A 188 -5.51 -0.14 -16.66
N GLY A 189 -5.28 0.17 -17.93
CA GLY A 189 -5.78 1.39 -18.55
C GLY A 189 -5.25 1.61 -19.96
N ALA A 190 -5.90 2.51 -20.69
CA ALA A 190 -5.36 3.00 -21.96
C ALA A 190 -4.24 3.99 -21.68
N TYR A 191 -3.02 3.60 -22.07
CA TYR A 191 -1.84 4.46 -22.06
C TYR A 191 -1.56 4.86 -23.49
N THR A 192 -1.63 6.15 -23.78
CA THR A 192 -1.12 6.67 -25.05
C THR A 192 0.39 6.70 -24.94
N LEU A 193 1.08 5.99 -25.84
CA LEU A 193 2.50 6.25 -26.07
C LEU A 193 2.63 7.73 -26.46
N ARG A 194 3.53 8.44 -25.79
CA ARG A 194 3.91 9.82 -26.12
C ARG A 194 5.36 9.83 -26.53
#